data_AF-A0AAV5R7F6-F1
#
_entry.id   AF-A0AAV5R7F6-F1
#
_cell.length_a   1.000
_cell.length_b   1.000
_cell.length_c   1.000
_cell.angle_alpha   90.00
_cell.angle_beta   90.00
_cell.angle_gamma   90.00
#
_symmetry.space_group_name_H-M   'P 1'
#
loop_
_entity.id
_entity.type
_entity.pdbx_description
1 polymer ?
#
loop_
_entity_poly.entity_id
_entity_poly.type
_entity_poly.pdbx_seq_one_letter_code
_entity_poly.pdbx_strand_id
1 'polypeptide(L)'
;MPEDEELKSLAESRMMHECRLDRCDTNGLDAENCKKGGFPRPKCSGFKKTASGRILPPRGEGDKNIVSYDPILLKKYRCHVNLDFAGSAAVVKYLFKYMAKGADTLGMRREHVVDDGTRNTLPRDKIKEFIRGRYISGIQGA
;
A
#
# COMPACT_ATOMS: atom_id res chain seq x y z
N MET A 1 -22.16 -23.41 10.92
CA MET A 1 -20.71 -23.47 10.62
C MET A 1 -20.02 -22.95 11.86
N PRO A 2 -19.19 -23.73 12.57
CA PRO A 2 -18.48 -23.21 13.73
C PRO A 2 -17.62 -22.06 13.24
N GLU A 3 -17.93 -20.87 13.73
CA GLU A 3 -17.20 -19.66 13.42
C GLU A 3 -15.76 -19.88 13.87
N ASP A 4 -14.82 -19.62 12.96
CA ASP A 4 -13.41 -19.88 13.16
C ASP A 4 -12.91 -18.89 14.24
N GLU A 5 -12.96 -19.29 15.50
CA GLU A 5 -12.72 -18.45 16.68
C GLU A 5 -11.34 -17.77 16.62
N GLU A 6 -10.37 -18.45 15.99
CA GLU A 6 -9.08 -17.88 15.62
C GLU A 6 -9.26 -16.63 14.75
N LEU A 7 -10.05 -16.70 13.67
CA LEU A 7 -10.26 -15.58 12.77
C LEU A 7 -10.87 -14.38 13.48
N LYS A 8 -11.85 -14.63 14.36
CA LYS A 8 -12.50 -13.58 15.15
C LYS A 8 -11.47 -12.89 16.06
N SER A 9 -10.66 -13.67 16.78
CA SER A 9 -9.57 -13.12 17.61
C SER A 9 -8.53 -12.32 16.81
N LEU A 10 -8.21 -12.76 15.59
CA LEU A 10 -7.29 -12.04 14.69
C LEU A 10 -7.92 -10.73 14.21
N ALA A 11 -9.21 -10.73 13.86
CA ALA A 11 -9.91 -9.55 13.38
C ALA A 11 -10.06 -8.50 14.48
N GLU A 12 -10.45 -8.91 15.68
CA GLU A 12 -10.58 -8.02 16.84
C GLU A 12 -9.23 -7.43 17.26
N SER A 13 -8.14 -8.20 17.18
CA SER A 13 -6.81 -7.71 17.54
C SER A 13 -6.13 -6.85 16.47
N ARG A 14 -6.35 -7.12 15.18
CA ARG A 14 -5.54 -6.54 14.10
C ARG A 14 -6.33 -5.80 13.03
N MET A 15 -7.65 -5.95 12.96
CA MET A 15 -8.49 -5.33 11.94
C MET A 15 -9.42 -4.26 12.49
N MET A 16 -9.35 -3.96 13.78
CA MET A 16 -10.09 -2.86 14.38
C MET A 16 -9.48 -1.52 13.97
N HIS A 17 -10.34 -0.61 13.53
CA HIS A 17 -9.95 0.74 13.23
C HIS A 17 -9.69 1.53 14.51
N GLU A 18 -8.47 2.04 14.63
CA GLU A 18 -8.11 3.04 15.62
C GLU A 18 -7.70 4.33 14.88
N CYS A 19 -8.35 5.46 15.16
CA CYS A 19 -7.93 6.74 14.56
C CYS A 19 -6.66 7.25 15.26
N ARG A 20 -5.49 6.80 14.79
CA ARG A 20 -4.17 7.28 15.26
C ARG A 20 -3.51 8.27 14.29
N LEU A 21 -4.27 8.80 13.33
CA LEU A 21 -3.74 9.77 12.38
C LEU A 21 -3.87 11.17 12.98
N ASP A 22 -2.78 11.93 13.09
CA ASP A 22 -2.77 13.36 13.41
C ASP A 22 -3.58 14.23 12.41
N ARG A 23 -4.05 13.60 11.33
CA ARG A 23 -4.89 14.20 10.27
C ARG A 23 -6.38 13.85 10.43
N CYS A 24 -6.76 13.20 11.52
CA CYS A 24 -8.14 13.04 11.97
C CYS A 24 -8.41 14.31 12.80
N ASP A 25 -9.21 15.26 12.31
CA ASP A 25 -9.47 16.54 13.02
C ASP A 25 -10.12 16.33 14.41
N THR A 26 -10.55 15.11 14.70
CA THR A 26 -10.96 14.67 16.03
C THR A 26 -9.68 14.33 16.80
N ASN A 27 -9.19 15.26 17.63
CA ASN A 27 -8.01 15.11 18.52
C ASN A 27 -8.20 13.96 19.53
N GLY A 28 -8.20 12.71 19.06
CA GLY A 28 -8.31 11.50 19.87
C GLY A 28 -9.58 11.34 20.72
N LEU A 29 -10.56 12.24 20.65
CA LEU A 29 -11.67 12.29 21.59
C LEU A 29 -13.03 11.85 21.03
N ASP A 30 -13.14 11.68 19.71
CA ASP A 30 -14.39 11.28 19.07
C ASP A 30 -14.13 10.10 18.13
N ALA A 31 -13.87 8.93 18.75
CA ALA A 31 -13.83 7.62 18.08
C ALA A 31 -15.15 7.29 17.34
N GLU A 32 -16.19 8.09 17.56
CA GLU A 32 -17.52 7.93 16.98
C GLU A 32 -17.65 8.42 15.54
N ASN A 33 -16.70 9.20 14.98
CA ASN A 33 -16.79 9.68 13.59
C ASN A 33 -15.42 10.04 12.97
N CYS A 34 -14.67 9.02 12.55
CA CYS A 34 -13.47 9.17 11.73
C CYS A 34 -13.84 9.68 10.32
N LYS A 35 -13.75 10.99 10.09
CA LYS A 35 -14.07 11.63 8.79
C LYS A 35 -13.22 11.11 7.63
N LYS A 36 -11.93 10.81 7.88
CA LYS A 36 -10.99 10.39 6.83
C LYS A 36 -11.15 8.92 6.44
N GLY A 37 -11.32 8.05 7.44
CA GLY A 37 -11.50 6.60 7.24
C GLY A 37 -12.95 6.17 7.01
N GLY A 38 -13.92 7.04 7.35
CA GLY A 38 -15.34 6.79 7.25
C GLY A 38 -15.84 5.75 8.25
N PHE A 39 -15.26 5.69 9.45
CA PHE A 39 -15.65 4.78 10.54
C PHE A 39 -16.36 5.57 11.64
N PRO A 40 -17.38 5.02 12.32
CA PRO A 40 -18.01 3.73 12.12
C PRO A 40 -18.81 3.67 10.81
N ARG A 41 -18.74 2.53 10.12
CA ARG A 41 -19.46 2.32 8.87
C ARG A 41 -20.90 1.89 9.16
N PRO A 42 -21.88 2.34 8.34
CA PRO A 42 -23.26 1.90 8.51
C PRO A 42 -23.40 0.40 8.21
N LYS A 43 -24.36 -0.23 8.88
CA LYS A 43 -24.76 -1.62 8.60
C LYS A 43 -25.14 -1.77 7.13
N CYS A 44 -24.74 -2.88 6.54
CA CYS A 44 -24.95 -3.14 5.13
C CYS A 44 -25.31 -4.61 4.92
N SER A 45 -26.54 -4.91 4.53
CA SER A 45 -26.99 -6.30 4.32
C SER A 45 -26.46 -6.94 3.04
N GLY A 46 -25.94 -6.15 2.09
CA GLY A 46 -25.41 -6.62 0.81
C GLY A 46 -24.29 -5.73 0.29
N PHE A 47 -23.85 -5.96 -0.95
CA PHE A 47 -22.84 -5.10 -1.57
C PHE A 47 -23.44 -3.74 -1.92
N LYS A 48 -22.81 -2.65 -1.47
CA LYS A 48 -23.21 -1.27 -1.81
C LYS A 48 -22.09 -0.53 -2.51
N LYS A 49 -22.43 0.26 -3.52
CA LYS A 49 -21.48 1.17 -4.18
C LYS A 49 -21.62 2.57 -3.57
N THR A 50 -20.52 3.13 -3.07
CA THR A 50 -20.46 4.52 -2.59
C THR A 50 -20.42 5.48 -3.78
N ALA A 51 -20.80 6.75 -3.58
CA ALA A 51 -20.68 7.82 -4.59
C ALA A 51 -19.24 7.96 -5.15
N SER A 52 -18.22 7.67 -4.33
CA SER A 52 -16.80 7.62 -4.73
C SER A 52 -16.43 6.42 -5.62
N GLY A 53 -17.38 5.54 -5.95
CA GLY A 53 -17.18 4.36 -6.78
C GLY A 53 -16.62 3.14 -6.05
N ARG A 54 -16.41 3.21 -4.73
CA ARG A 54 -15.97 2.07 -3.90
C ARG A 54 -17.10 1.07 -3.69
N ILE A 55 -16.78 -0.22 -3.70
CA ILE A 55 -17.73 -1.30 -3.36
C ILE A 55 -17.50 -1.69 -1.91
N LEU A 56 -18.56 -1.61 -1.11
CA LEU A 56 -18.58 -1.96 0.30
C LEU A 56 -19.17 -3.37 0.45
N PRO A 57 -18.46 -4.32 1.09
CA PRO A 57 -19.04 -5.61 1.43
C PRO A 57 -20.13 -5.47 2.51
N PRO A 58 -21.00 -6.49 2.65
CA PRO A 58 -21.95 -6.56 3.74
C PRO A 58 -21.26 -6.51 5.10
N ARG A 59 -21.91 -5.87 6.08
CA ARG A 59 -21.44 -5.67 7.45
C ARG A 59 -22.58 -5.83 8.44
N GLY A 60 -22.33 -6.54 9.53
CA GLY A 60 -23.24 -6.68 10.68
C GLY A 60 -23.19 -5.49 11.64
N GLU A 61 -23.91 -5.62 12.76
CA GLU A 61 -24.00 -4.57 13.79
C GLU A 61 -22.69 -4.38 14.56
N GLY A 62 -21.91 -5.46 14.73
CA GLY A 62 -20.60 -5.44 15.41
C GLY A 62 -19.42 -5.03 14.53
N ASP A 63 -19.60 -5.01 13.20
CA ASP A 63 -18.48 -4.86 12.25
C ASP A 63 -18.23 -3.40 11.83
N LYS A 64 -18.85 -2.44 12.53
CA LYS A 64 -18.85 -1.02 12.14
C LYS A 64 -17.44 -0.42 12.14
N ASN A 65 -16.58 -0.91 13.01
CA ASN A 65 -15.19 -0.46 13.17
C ASN A 65 -14.16 -1.47 12.63
N ILE A 66 -14.60 -2.52 11.95
CA ILE A 66 -13.71 -3.51 11.34
C ILE A 66 -13.33 -3.03 9.94
N VAL A 67 -12.02 -2.93 9.70
CA VAL A 67 -11.41 -2.67 8.40
C VAL A 67 -11.63 -3.91 7.51
N SER A 68 -11.98 -3.71 6.24
CA SER A 68 -12.24 -4.81 5.31
C SER A 68 -11.00 -5.70 5.12
N TYR A 69 -11.15 -7.01 5.29
CA TYR A 69 -10.09 -8.01 5.12
C TYR A 69 -10.60 -9.27 4.41
N ASP A 70 -9.67 -10.12 3.99
CA ASP A 70 -9.93 -11.47 3.51
C ASP A 70 -9.48 -12.47 4.59
N PRO A 71 -10.35 -13.41 5.00
CA PRO A 71 -10.04 -14.37 6.06
C PRO A 71 -8.77 -15.19 5.80
N ILE A 72 -8.52 -15.57 4.54
CA ILE A 72 -7.37 -16.41 4.16
C ILE A 72 -6.09 -15.60 4.31
N LEU A 73 -6.08 -14.36 3.83
CA LEU A 73 -4.93 -13.47 3.94
C LEU A 73 -4.65 -13.09 5.40
N LEU A 74 -5.68 -12.82 6.20
CA LEU A 74 -5.52 -12.51 7.62
C LEU A 74 -4.91 -13.68 8.40
N LYS A 75 -5.38 -14.91 8.16
CA LYS A 75 -4.82 -16.13 8.77
C LYS A 75 -3.39 -16.39 8.33
N LYS A 76 -3.09 -16.19 7.05
CA LYS A 76 -1.76 -16.47 6.47
C LYS A 76 -0.70 -15.51 7.00
N TYR A 77 -0.97 -14.21 6.98
CA TYR A 77 0.03 -13.19 7.29
C TYR A 77 -0.03 -12.69 8.74
N ARG A 78 -1.15 -12.95 9.46
CA ARG A 78 -1.34 -12.53 10.85
C ARG A 78 -0.95 -11.07 11.09
N CYS A 79 -1.34 -10.19 10.17
CA CYS A 79 -1.05 -8.75 10.19
C CYS A 79 -2.29 -7.94 9.75
N HIS A 80 -2.24 -6.62 9.91
CA HIS A 80 -3.31 -5.73 9.45
C HIS A 80 -3.29 -5.65 7.91
N VAL A 81 -4.33 -6.19 7.26
CA VAL A 81 -4.44 -6.24 5.79
C VAL A 81 -5.68 -5.48 5.33
N ASN A 82 -5.52 -4.35 4.64
CA ASN A 82 -6.66 -3.64 4.05
C ASN A 82 -6.94 -4.15 2.64
N LEU A 83 -8.15 -4.64 2.40
CA LEU A 83 -8.61 -5.05 1.07
C LEU A 83 -9.79 -4.18 0.62
N ASP A 84 -9.65 -3.62 -0.57
CA ASP A 84 -10.70 -2.87 -1.24
C ASP A 84 -11.03 -3.51 -2.60
N PHE A 85 -12.33 -3.56 -2.91
CA PHE A 85 -12.80 -4.01 -4.21
C PHE A 85 -12.57 -2.91 -5.25
N ALA A 86 -11.65 -3.16 -6.19
CA ALA A 86 -11.34 -2.28 -7.30
C ALA A 86 -12.42 -2.36 -8.40
N GLY A 87 -13.57 -1.73 -8.16
CA GLY A 87 -14.70 -1.74 -9.11
C GLY A 87 -14.60 -0.75 -10.28
N SER A 88 -13.47 -0.06 -10.47
CA SER A 88 -13.31 0.95 -11.53
C SER A 88 -12.14 0.66 -12.45
N ALA A 89 -12.35 0.87 -13.75
CA ALA A 89 -11.30 0.76 -14.76
C ALA A 89 -10.11 1.70 -14.48
N ALA A 90 -10.34 2.82 -13.79
CA ALA A 90 -9.29 3.74 -13.37
C ALA A 90 -8.31 3.10 -12.38
N VAL A 91 -8.80 2.33 -11.40
CA VAL A 91 -7.94 1.63 -10.43
C VAL A 91 -7.17 0.50 -11.13
N VAL A 92 -7.81 -0.23 -12.04
CA VAL A 92 -7.15 -1.27 -12.84
C VAL A 92 -6.05 -0.66 -13.71
N LYS A 93 -6.34 0.43 -14.43
CA LYS A 93 -5.35 1.18 -15.21
C LYS A 93 -4.20 1.69 -14.34
N TYR A 94 -4.51 2.16 -13.14
CA TYR A 94 -3.51 2.59 -12.18
C TYR A 94 -2.62 1.41 -11.77
N LEU A 95 -3.19 0.24 -11.44
CA LEU A 95 -2.41 -0.95 -11.09
C LEU A 95 -1.47 -1.36 -12.23
N PHE A 96 -1.98 -1.46 -13.46
CA PHE A 96 -1.18 -1.78 -14.64
C PHE A 96 -0.09 -0.73 -14.91
N LYS A 97 -0.37 0.57 -14.69
CA LYS A 97 0.64 1.63 -14.79
C LYS A 97 1.81 1.39 -13.83
N TYR A 98 1.54 0.94 -12.60
CA TYR A 98 2.60 0.70 -11.61
C TYR A 98 3.36 -0.60 -11.85
N MET A 99 2.68 -1.66 -12.32
CA MET A 99 3.36 -2.89 -12.75
C MET A 99 4.26 -2.64 -13.97
N ALA A 100 3.78 -1.85 -14.93
CA ALA A 100 4.51 -1.55 -16.17
C ALA A 100 5.61 -0.49 -16.00
N LYS A 101 5.66 0.25 -14.89
CA LYS A 101 6.75 1.21 -14.61
C LYS A 101 8.12 0.52 -14.53
N GLY A 102 8.15 -0.77 -14.21
CA GLY A 102 9.39 -1.50 -13.97
C GLY A 102 10.05 -1.12 -12.65
N ALA A 103 11.16 -1.77 -12.34
CA ALA A 103 11.96 -1.42 -11.17
C ALA A 103 12.60 -0.03 -11.35
N ASP A 104 12.78 0.71 -10.26
CA ASP A 104 13.50 1.98 -10.29
C ASP A 104 14.92 1.75 -10.82
N THR A 105 15.17 2.18 -12.07
CA THR A 105 16.50 2.11 -12.68
C THR A 105 17.18 3.46 -12.57
N LEU A 106 18.40 3.46 -12.06
CA LEU A 106 19.27 4.63 -12.02
C LEU A 106 20.30 4.53 -13.16
N GLY A 107 20.55 5.65 -13.82
CA GLY A 107 21.71 5.83 -14.68
C GLY A 107 22.84 6.47 -13.88
N MET A 108 23.97 5.78 -13.73
CA MET A 108 25.17 6.32 -13.08
C MET A 108 26.21 6.60 -14.14
N ARG A 109 26.74 7.82 -14.13
CA ARG A 109 27.90 8.19 -14.94
C ARG A 109 29.16 7.83 -14.16
N ARG A 110 30.05 7.03 -14.73
CA ARG A 110 31.39 6.82 -14.16
C ARG A 110 32.23 8.04 -14.41
N GLU A 111 32.79 8.59 -13.33
CA GLU A 111 33.85 9.59 -13.43
C GLU A 111 35.20 8.87 -13.38
N HIS A 112 36.03 9.09 -14.40
CA HIS A 112 37.39 8.59 -14.42
C HIS A 112 38.26 9.58 -13.65
N VAL A 113 38.73 9.21 -12.47
CA VAL A 113 39.79 9.97 -11.78
C VAL A 113 41.08 9.70 -12.55
N VAL A 114 41.54 10.68 -13.32
CA VAL A 114 42.82 10.64 -14.00
C VAL A 114 43.86 11.18 -13.02
N ASP A 115 44.80 10.34 -12.60
CA ASP A 115 45.95 10.77 -11.80
C ASP A 115 46.88 11.64 -12.65
N ASP A 116 47.45 12.65 -12.00
CA ASP A 116 47.79 13.96 -12.54
C ASP A 116 49.11 13.99 -13.35
N GLY A 117 49.15 13.33 -14.52
CA GLY A 117 50.42 13.29 -15.29
C GLY A 117 50.36 13.05 -16.80
N THR A 118 49.27 12.50 -17.35
CA THR A 118 49.21 12.23 -18.80
C THR A 118 47.83 12.57 -19.34
N ARG A 119 47.73 13.75 -19.98
CA ARG A 119 46.63 14.08 -20.89
C ARG A 119 46.73 13.20 -22.15
N ASN A 120 46.42 11.92 -22.01
CA ASN A 120 46.21 11.05 -23.15
C ASN A 120 44.73 11.10 -23.52
N THR A 121 44.49 11.73 -24.67
CA THR A 121 43.28 11.74 -25.50
C THR A 121 42.86 10.32 -25.88
N LEU A 122 42.44 9.50 -24.91
CA LEU A 122 41.74 8.27 -25.19
C LEU A 122 40.34 8.62 -25.73
N PRO A 123 39.87 7.97 -26.82
CA PRO A 123 38.55 8.24 -27.38
C PRO A 123 37.48 8.00 -26.31
N ARG A 124 36.71 9.05 -26.01
CA ARG A 124 35.63 9.02 -25.02
C ARG A 124 34.50 8.13 -25.53
N ASP A 125 34.47 6.89 -25.06
CA ASP A 125 33.39 5.95 -25.33
C ASP A 125 32.18 6.27 -24.45
N LYS A 126 31.22 7.02 -25.02
CA LYS A 126 29.99 7.43 -24.35
C LYS A 126 29.15 6.25 -23.87
N ILE A 127 29.32 5.04 -24.41
CA ILE A 127 28.53 3.87 -24.02
C ILE A 127 29.08 3.27 -22.71
N LYS A 128 30.40 3.20 -22.56
CA LYS A 128 31.06 2.68 -21.35
C LYS A 128 31.00 3.63 -20.15
N GLU A 129 30.68 4.90 -20.41
CA GLU A 129 30.62 5.96 -19.40
C GLU A 129 29.36 5.86 -18.52
N PHE A 130 28.29 5.19 -18.98
CA PHE A 130 27.03 5.09 -18.26
C PHE A 130 26.73 3.65 -17.85
N ILE A 131 26.49 3.44 -16.56
CA ILE A 131 25.98 2.19 -16.01
C ILE A 131 24.49 2.36 -15.76
N ARG A 132 23.69 1.40 -16.22
CA ARG A 132 22.28 1.30 -15.83
C ARG A 132 22.15 0.22 -14.77
N GLY A 133 21.69 0.59 -13.59
CA GLY A 133 21.49 -0.32 -12.46
C GLY A 133 20.09 -0.23 -11.91
N ARG A 134 19.66 -1.27 -11.18
CA ARG A 134 18.46 -1.19 -10.34
C ARG A 134 18.84 -0.52 -9.03
N TYR A 135 18.13 0.54 -8.68
CA TYR A 135 18.27 1.16 -7.38
C TYR A 135 17.49 0.35 -6.34
N ILE A 136 18.15 -0.01 -5.23
CA ILE A 136 17.53 -0.69 -4.09
C ILE A 136 17.78 0.22 -2.89
N SER A 137 16.72 0.80 -2.34
CA SER A 137 16.80 1.60 -1.12
C SER A 137 16.82 0.70 0.12
N GLY A 138 17.32 1.21 1.25
CA GLY A 138 17.50 0.43 2.48
C GLY A 138 16.24 -0.27 3.02
N ILE A 139 15.04 0.21 2.69
CA ILE A 139 13.77 -0.42 3.10
C ILE A 139 13.39 -1.65 2.27
N GLN A 140 14.01 -1.85 1.10
CA GLN A 140 13.78 -2.99 0.20
C GLN A 140 14.82 -4.11 0.35
N GLY A 141 15.85 -3.92 1.20
CA GLY A 141 16.97 -4.84 1.36
C GLY A 141 17.00 -5.61 2.69
N ALA A 142 15.92 -5.58 3.48
CA ALA A 142 15.77 -6.31 4.74
C ALA A 142 14.86 -7.53 4.56
#